data_AF-A0A832RU24-F1
#
_entry.id   AF-A0A832RU24-F1
#
_cell.length_a   1.000
_cell.length_b   1.000
_cell.length_c   1.000
_cell.angle_alpha   90.00
_cell.angle_beta   90.00
_cell.angle_gamma   90.00
#
_symmetry.space_group_name_H-M   'P 1'
#
loop_
_entity.id
_entity.type
_entity.pdbx_description
1 polymer ?
#
loop_
_entity_poly.entity_id
_entity_poly.type
_entity_poly.pdbx_seq_one_letter_code
_entity_poly.pdbx_strand_id
1 'polypeptide(L)'
;MQYFQAVKIGKDRAAKSQMMLFNLSGFAMLTITTKKKDGQFVPVGEENFVAVIHTPDGYVTILVDEEGYTKAQSKPLEKDAAKEIYKKARESGIVEYSGKQIEIWTERHPTIQNEL
;
A
#
# COMPACT_ATOMS: atom_id res chain seq x y z
N MET A 1 4.47 -4.46 23.22
CA MET A 1 5.43 -3.61 22.47
C MET A 1 5.13 -2.15 22.79
N GLN A 2 6.14 -1.31 23.03
CA GLN A 2 5.89 0.12 23.28
C GLN A 2 5.54 0.86 21.99
N TYR A 3 4.70 1.91 22.07
CA TYR A 3 4.27 2.69 20.89
C TYR A 3 5.45 3.16 20.02
N PHE A 4 6.51 3.70 20.65
CA PHE A 4 7.69 4.18 19.92
C PHE A 4 8.40 3.06 19.12
N GLN A 5 8.42 1.83 19.65
CA GLN A 5 8.98 0.68 18.94
C GLN A 5 8.12 0.31 17.72
N ALA A 6 6.79 0.30 17.88
CA ALA A 6 5.86 0.05 16.77
C ALA A 6 6.02 1.10 15.66
N VAL A 7 6.14 2.38 16.01
CA VAL A 7 6.38 3.46 15.03
C VAL A 7 7.71 3.27 14.31
N LYS A 8 8.79 2.92 15.02
CA LYS A 8 10.11 2.72 14.39
C LYS A 8 10.08 1.58 13.38
N ILE A 9 9.60 0.40 13.79
CA ILE A 9 9.49 -0.78 12.93
C ILE A 9 8.56 -0.49 11.75
N GLY A 10 7.44 0.17 12.02
CA GLY A 10 6.47 0.58 11.03
C GLY A 10 7.04 1.50 9.96
N LYS A 11 7.80 2.52 10.37
CA LYS A 11 8.52 3.43 9.47
C LYS A 11 9.49 2.69 8.57
N ASP A 12 10.28 1.77 9.13
CA ASP A 12 11.26 0.99 8.35
C ASP A 12 10.56 0.12 7.29
N ARG A 13 9.43 -0.53 7.65
CA ARG A 13 8.62 -1.34 6.73
C ARG A 13 7.96 -0.50 5.64
N ALA A 14 7.36 0.63 6.01
CA ALA A 14 6.72 1.53 5.07
C ALA A 14 7.74 2.19 4.12
N ALA A 15 8.92 2.56 4.61
CA ALA A 15 10.01 3.12 3.80
C ALA A 15 10.53 2.11 2.76
N LYS A 16 10.70 0.82 3.13
CA LYS A 16 11.03 -0.23 2.17
C LYS A 16 9.97 -0.34 1.07
N SER A 17 8.69 -0.32 1.46
CA SER A 17 7.55 -0.35 0.53
C SER A 17 7.55 0.87 -0.40
N GLN A 18 7.81 2.05 0.15
CA GLN A 18 7.93 3.29 -0.61
C GLN A 18 9.04 3.19 -1.67
N MET A 19 10.22 2.69 -1.31
CA MET A 19 11.32 2.51 -2.26
C MET A 19 11.00 1.48 -3.34
N MET A 20 10.34 0.37 -2.98
CA MET A 20 9.87 -0.62 -3.98
C MET A 20 8.92 0.02 -4.98
N LEU A 21 7.89 0.74 -4.51
CA LEU A 21 6.92 1.39 -5.40
C LEU A 21 7.54 2.54 -6.20
N PHE A 22 8.47 3.29 -5.60
CA PHE A 22 9.22 4.35 -6.29
C PHE A 22 9.98 3.78 -7.49
N ASN A 23 10.67 2.65 -7.33
CA ASN A 23 11.41 2.00 -8.41
C ASN A 23 10.50 1.54 -9.56
N LEU A 24 9.22 1.24 -9.28
CA LEU A 24 8.24 0.79 -10.28
C LEU A 24 7.55 1.94 -11.02
N SER A 25 7.36 3.07 -10.34
CA SER A 25 6.45 4.15 -10.78
C SER A 25 7.10 5.53 -10.92
N GLY A 26 8.33 5.71 -10.44
CA GLY A 26 9.03 6.99 -10.39
C GLY A 26 8.55 7.94 -9.29
N PHE A 27 7.50 7.59 -8.54
CA PHE A 27 7.01 8.35 -7.39
C PHE A 27 6.27 7.47 -6.40
N ALA A 28 6.60 7.54 -5.11
CA ALA A 28 5.84 6.87 -4.07
C ALA A 28 5.76 7.72 -2.79
N MET A 29 4.55 7.84 -2.26
CA MET A 29 4.28 8.45 -0.97
C MET A 29 4.17 7.38 0.10
N LEU A 30 4.87 7.56 1.22
CA LEU A 30 4.72 6.73 2.42
C LEU A 30 3.38 7.06 3.11
N THR A 31 2.63 6.04 3.52
CA THR A 31 1.31 6.20 4.15
C THR A 31 1.33 5.78 5.62
N ILE A 32 0.74 4.64 5.99
CA ILE A 32 0.58 4.22 7.37
C ILE A 32 1.84 3.52 7.87
N THR A 33 2.22 3.79 9.11
CA THR A 33 3.35 3.12 9.77
C THR A 33 2.87 2.25 10.93
N THR A 34 1.74 2.58 11.55
CA THR A 34 1.14 1.81 12.64
C THR A 34 -0.35 1.60 12.42
N LYS A 35 -0.85 0.45 12.83
CA LYS A 35 -2.27 0.09 12.83
C LYS A 35 -2.72 -0.20 14.26
N LYS A 36 -4.00 -0.04 14.53
CA LYS A 36 -4.59 -0.32 15.85
C LYS A 36 -5.20 -1.71 15.82
N LYS A 37 -4.66 -2.63 16.62
CA LYS A 37 -5.13 -4.01 16.77
C LYS A 37 -5.37 -4.29 18.25
N ASP A 38 -6.59 -4.70 18.60
CA ASP A 38 -7.00 -5.00 19.97
C ASP A 38 -6.68 -3.88 20.98
N GLY A 39 -6.91 -2.63 20.57
CA GLY A 39 -6.65 -1.46 21.41
C GLY A 39 -5.18 -1.02 21.48
N GLN A 40 -4.24 -1.79 20.91
CA GLN A 40 -2.81 -1.49 20.91
C GLN A 40 -2.33 -1.04 19.53
N PHE A 41 -1.32 -0.18 19.51
CA PHE A 41 -0.63 0.18 18.27
C PHE A 41 0.45 -0.86 17.96
N VAL A 42 0.35 -1.42 16.76
CA VAL A 42 1.32 -2.36 16.20
C VAL A 42 1.83 -1.81 14.86
N PRO A 43 3.07 -2.14 14.44
CA PRO A 43 3.55 -1.72 13.12
C PRO A 43 2.69 -2.35 12.01
N VAL A 44 2.63 -1.68 10.86
CA VAL A 44 2.16 -2.31 9.61
C VAL A 44 2.97 -3.58 9.32
N GLY A 45 2.35 -4.53 8.62
CA GLY A 45 2.97 -5.82 8.29
C GLY A 45 4.19 -5.70 7.39
N GLU A 46 4.97 -6.79 7.34
CA GLU A 46 6.26 -6.82 6.66
C GLU A 46 6.11 -7.11 5.16
N GLU A 47 5.21 -8.02 4.85
CA GLU A 47 4.77 -8.46 3.55
C GLU A 47 4.25 -7.32 2.68
N ASN A 48 4.45 -7.43 1.38
CA ASN A 48 4.04 -6.43 0.41
C ASN A 48 3.12 -7.07 -0.61
N PHE A 49 1.88 -6.60 -0.64
CA PHE A 49 0.94 -6.93 -1.68
C PHE A 49 0.63 -5.69 -2.50
N VAL A 50 0.45 -5.85 -3.81
CA VAL A 50 0.03 -4.78 -4.69
C VAL A 50 -1.49 -4.77 -4.83
N ALA A 51 -2.07 -3.58 -4.69
CA ALA A 51 -3.49 -3.30 -4.92
C ALA A 51 -3.63 -2.04 -5.78
N VAL A 52 -4.80 -1.88 -6.40
CA VAL A 52 -5.16 -0.64 -7.08
C VAL A 52 -6.52 -0.18 -6.59
N ILE A 53 -6.64 1.12 -6.34
CA ILE A 53 -7.90 1.78 -5.98
C ILE A 53 -8.21 2.89 -6.98
N HIS A 54 -9.45 3.34 -6.97
CA HIS A 54 -9.87 4.55 -7.66
C HIS A 54 -10.27 5.60 -6.62
N THR A 55 -9.68 6.79 -6.72
CA THR A 55 -10.04 7.98 -5.95
C THR A 55 -10.67 9.01 -6.89
N PRO A 56 -11.29 10.09 -6.37
CA PRO A 56 -11.79 11.17 -7.21
C PRO A 56 -10.73 11.81 -8.13
N ASP A 57 -9.46 11.73 -7.74
CA ASP A 57 -8.33 12.30 -8.48
C ASP A 57 -7.70 11.33 -9.49
N GLY A 58 -8.13 10.05 -9.51
CA GLY A 58 -7.66 9.04 -10.46
C GLY A 58 -7.35 7.67 -9.83
N TYR A 59 -6.63 6.84 -10.57
CA TYR A 59 -6.24 5.49 -10.16
C TYR A 59 -4.93 5.54 -9.37
N VAL A 60 -4.86 4.79 -8.27
CA VAL A 60 -3.70 4.78 -7.37
C VAL A 60 -3.23 3.34 -7.19
N THR A 61 -1.96 3.07 -7.51
CA THR A 61 -1.32 1.79 -7.21
C THR A 61 -0.69 1.84 -5.83
N ILE A 62 -0.92 0.83 -5.01
CA ILE A 62 -0.63 0.85 -3.58
C ILE A 62 0.07 -0.45 -3.19
N LEU A 63 1.04 -0.33 -2.28
CA LEU A 63 1.56 -1.47 -1.54
C LEU A 63 0.95 -1.53 -0.16
N VAL A 64 0.37 -2.68 0.17
CA VAL A 64 -0.32 -2.95 1.43
C VAL A 64 0.28 -4.14 2.16
N ASP A 65 -0.04 -4.25 3.44
CA ASP A 65 0.20 -5.43 4.26
C ASP A 65 -0.92 -6.47 4.09
N GLU A 66 -0.82 -7.63 4.75
CA GLU A 66 -1.78 -8.74 4.63
C GLU A 66 -3.19 -8.40 5.11
N GLU A 67 -3.32 -7.39 5.97
CA GLU A 67 -4.60 -6.92 6.51
C GLU A 67 -5.15 -5.74 5.67
N GLY A 68 -4.45 -5.34 4.61
CA GLY A 68 -4.86 -4.25 3.71
C GLY A 68 -4.49 -2.86 4.20
N TYR A 69 -3.63 -2.74 5.22
CA TYR A 69 -3.12 -1.43 5.65
C TYR A 69 -2.08 -0.93 4.66
N THR A 70 -2.27 0.30 4.18
CA THR A 70 -1.36 0.87 3.19
C THR A 70 0.00 1.23 3.77
N LYS A 71 1.05 0.96 3.01
CA LYS A 71 2.43 1.30 3.35
C LYS A 71 3.01 2.34 2.41
N ALA A 72 2.65 2.26 1.12
CA ALA A 72 3.04 3.23 0.12
C ALA A 72 2.01 3.34 -1.00
N GLN A 73 1.90 4.51 -1.62
CA GLN A 73 0.99 4.76 -2.74
C GLN A 73 1.67 5.57 -3.85
N SER A 74 1.25 5.37 -5.11
CA SER A 74 1.62 6.26 -6.21
C SER A 74 0.90 7.61 -6.08
N LYS A 75 1.21 8.54 -6.97
CA LYS A 75 0.29 9.66 -7.24
C LYS A 75 -1.00 9.13 -7.92
N PRO A 76 -2.09 9.90 -7.93
CA PRO A 76 -3.22 9.63 -8.82
C PRO A 76 -2.76 9.65 -10.29
N LEU A 77 -3.25 8.68 -11.05
CA LEU A 77 -2.86 8.41 -12.43
C LEU A 77 -4.07 8.07 -13.28
N GLU A 78 -3.90 8.13 -14.60
CA GLU A 78 -4.82 7.50 -15.55
C GLU A 78 -4.84 5.97 -15.37
N LYS A 79 -5.94 5.34 -15.76
CA LYS A 79 -6.16 3.89 -15.61
C LYS A 79 -5.01 3.07 -16.20
N ASP A 80 -4.59 3.37 -17.42
CA ASP A 80 -3.53 2.63 -18.13
C ASP A 80 -2.18 2.75 -17.43
N ALA A 81 -1.84 3.94 -16.92
CA ALA A 81 -0.60 4.15 -16.17
C ALA A 81 -0.60 3.38 -14.84
N ALA A 82 -1.73 3.35 -14.12
CA ALA A 82 -1.86 2.53 -12.92
C ALA A 82 -1.75 1.03 -13.24
N LYS A 83 -2.38 0.58 -14.33
CA LYS A 83 -2.30 -0.81 -14.82
C LYS A 83 -0.87 -1.22 -15.17
N GLU A 84 -0.09 -0.35 -15.80
CA GLU A 84 1.33 -0.60 -16.09
C GLU A 84 2.16 -0.78 -14.81
N ILE A 85 1.98 0.08 -13.80
CA ILE A 85 2.69 -0.03 -12.53
C ILE A 85 2.29 -1.33 -11.80
N TYR A 86 0.99 -1.63 -11.76
CA TYR A 86 0.49 -2.88 -11.20
C TYR A 86 1.14 -4.09 -11.90
N LYS A 87 1.18 -4.11 -13.24
CA LYS A 87 1.82 -5.20 -14.00
C LYS A 87 3.30 -5.35 -13.67
N LYS A 88 4.06 -4.23 -13.63
CA LYS A 88 5.47 -4.24 -13.23
C LYS A 88 5.65 -4.78 -11.81
N ALA A 89 4.76 -4.44 -10.88
CA ALA A 89 4.77 -4.98 -9.53
C ALA A 89 4.61 -6.52 -9.54
N ARG A 90 3.63 -7.04 -10.29
CA ARG A 90 3.40 -8.49 -10.44
C ARG A 90 4.59 -9.20 -11.08
N GLU A 91 5.16 -8.63 -12.13
CA GLU A 91 6.36 -9.16 -12.83
C GLU A 91 7.60 -9.15 -11.93
N SER A 92 7.71 -8.20 -11.00
CA SER A 92 8.79 -8.14 -10.00
C SER A 92 8.61 -9.12 -8.83
N GLY A 93 7.53 -9.91 -8.83
CA GLY A 93 7.24 -10.91 -7.80
C GLY A 93 6.39 -10.41 -6.63
N ILE A 94 5.91 -9.15 -6.67
CA ILE A 94 4.96 -8.65 -5.66
C ILE A 94 3.61 -9.30 -5.88
N VAL A 95 3.09 -9.95 -4.84
CA VAL A 95 1.82 -10.68 -4.92
C VAL A 95 0.64 -9.71 -4.94
N GLU A 96 -0.43 -10.03 -5.68
CA GLU A 96 -1.67 -9.25 -5.61
C GLU A 96 -2.30 -9.37 -4.22
N TYR A 97 -2.84 -8.27 -3.73
CA TYR A 97 -3.66 -8.28 -2.53
C TYR A 97 -5.03 -8.93 -2.79
N SER A 98 -5.36 -9.97 -2.03
CA SER A 98 -6.60 -10.75 -2.21
C SER A 98 -7.82 -10.14 -1.53
N GLY A 99 -7.63 -9.16 -0.65
CA GLY A 99 -8.74 -8.48 0.03
C GLY A 99 -9.48 -7.53 -0.90
N LYS A 100 -10.77 -7.30 -0.60
CA LYS A 100 -11.68 -6.47 -1.41
C LYS A 100 -11.59 -4.97 -1.13
N GLN A 101 -10.90 -4.60 -0.05
CA GLN A 101 -10.76 -3.22 0.41
C GLN A 101 -9.42 -3.04 1.11
N ILE A 102 -8.90 -1.83 1.04
CA ILE A 102 -7.71 -1.40 1.76
C ILE A 102 -8.05 -0.25 2.71
N GLU A 103 -7.20 -0.05 3.72
CA GLU A 103 -7.36 1.02 4.70
C GLU A 103 -6.22 2.05 4.55
N ILE A 104 -6.61 3.29 4.24
CA ILE A 104 -5.73 4.46 4.19
C ILE A 104 -6.20 5.39 5.32
N TRP A 105 -5.39 5.52 6.38
CA TRP A 105 -5.75 6.28 7.58
C TRP A 105 -7.07 5.81 8.19
N THR A 106 -8.13 6.62 8.08
CA THR A 106 -9.48 6.31 8.58
C THR A 106 -10.46 5.94 7.45
N GLU A 107 -9.99 5.87 6.21
CA GLU A 107 -10.79 5.64 5.02
C GLU A 107 -10.58 4.23 4.48
N ARG A 108 -11.66 3.66 3.94
CA ARG A 108 -11.63 2.37 3.25
C ARG A 108 -11.94 2.56 1.79
N HIS A 109 -11.10 2.00 0.95
CA HIS A 109 -11.21 2.08 -0.50
C HIS A 109 -11.36 0.68 -1.08
N PRO A 110 -12.34 0.45 -1.97
CA PRO A 110 -12.49 -0.83 -2.64
C PRO A 110 -11.31 -1.07 -3.58
N THR A 111 -10.83 -2.29 -3.62
CA THR A 111 -9.79 -2.71 -4.55
C THR A 111 -10.39 -3.01 -5.92
N ILE A 112 -9.77 -2.49 -6.97
CA ILE A 112 -10.29 -2.57 -8.35
C ILE A 112 -9.31 -3.23 -9.32
N GLN A 113 -8.23 -3.87 -8.84
CA GLN A 113 -7.25 -4.52 -9.72
C GLN A 113 -7.85 -5.60 -10.64
N ASN A 114 -8.97 -6.21 -10.27
CA ASN A 114 -9.71 -7.16 -11.11
C ASN A 114 -10.44 -6.50 -12.30
N GLU A 115 -10.57 -5.19 -12.29
CA GLU A 115 -11.30 -4.38 -13.29
C GLU A 115 -10.36 -3.57 -14.20
N LEU A 116 -9.04 -3.71 -14.00
CA LEU A 116 -8.01 -2.98 -14.75
C LEU A 116 -7.79 -3.51 -16.16
#